data_AF-A0A395H508-F1
#
_entry.id   AF-A0A395H508-F1
#
_cell.length_a   1.000
_cell.length_b   1.000
_cell.length_c   1.000
_cell.angle_alpha   90.00
_cell.angle_beta   90.00
_cell.angle_gamma   90.00
#
_symmetry.space_group_name_H-M   'P 1'
#
loop_
_entity.id
_entity.type
_entity.pdbx_description
1 polymer ?
#
loop_
_entity_poly.entity_id
_entity_poly.type
_entity_poly.pdbx_seq_one_letter_code
_entity_poly.pdbx_strand_id
1 'polypeptide(L)'
;MTEKVFIGGLDRLHVVHNLWTRSTIASPEYDEEEPWTLIEEVDSSPSSDDPYENVKRPYEQVVRCILRKLAAVDIASDECITGSASPELNVLEARDQCENSQFKLGTLQGRVMRCDLSEEWVDPTGYDEHNGPGAFAEVVAGTMQEKVSIKGLDKYELAHALWERSRPILKVNVELPYDAVVARRLCDKHRFNLVYFQGKVINCDLSRESVDCWVYDSINGRGAFAQVVECMQRGRLIEESVEDVSIHGLDKHELVRALWMRSNPSRFYAMCGVPVPEFDDEAARADSKGLNFNFRFLQGRIMKCDLSGDTASPWGYDRYTEKGVFARVVEDLRNTLHN
;
A
#
# COMPACT_ATOMS: atom_id res chain seq x y z
N MET A 1 -10.59 26.53 33.25
CA MET A 1 -10.01 25.21 32.98
C MET A 1 -10.10 25.03 31.49
N THR A 2 -8.97 24.97 30.80
CA THR A 2 -8.93 24.69 29.37
C THR A 2 -9.19 23.22 29.15
N GLU A 3 -10.06 22.91 28.19
CA GLU A 3 -10.44 21.55 27.84
C GLU A 3 -9.28 20.91 27.08
N LYS A 4 -8.67 19.85 27.64
CA LYS A 4 -7.60 19.11 26.96
C LYS A 4 -8.18 18.29 25.81
N VAL A 5 -7.42 18.17 24.72
CA VAL A 5 -7.79 17.38 23.53
C VAL A 5 -7.07 16.04 23.56
N PHE A 6 -7.81 14.93 23.44
CA PHE A 6 -7.24 13.58 23.39
C PHE A 6 -6.73 13.24 21.98
N ILE A 7 -5.44 12.94 21.86
CA ILE A 7 -4.80 12.50 20.61
C ILE A 7 -4.32 11.04 20.65
N GLY A 8 -4.64 10.29 21.72
CA GLY A 8 -4.17 8.92 21.90
C GLY A 8 -4.55 8.00 20.72
N GLY A 9 -3.57 7.24 20.22
CA GLY A 9 -3.74 6.33 19.09
C GLY A 9 -3.74 6.99 17.69
N LEU A 10 -3.43 8.29 17.61
CA LEU A 10 -3.03 8.97 16.38
C LEU A 10 -1.51 8.89 16.21
N ASP A 11 -1.05 8.88 14.96
CA ASP A 11 0.36 9.09 14.65
C ASP A 11 0.72 10.56 14.92
N ARG A 12 1.72 10.79 15.77
CA ARG A 12 2.07 12.16 16.20
C ARG A 12 2.63 12.99 15.04
N LEU A 13 3.39 12.38 14.12
CA LEU A 13 3.90 13.10 12.95
C LEU A 13 2.76 13.51 12.02
N HIS A 14 1.74 12.67 11.88
CA HIS A 14 0.52 13.02 11.15
C HIS A 14 -0.21 14.22 11.80
N VAL A 15 -0.35 14.23 13.14
CA VAL A 15 -0.93 15.38 13.87
C VAL A 15 -0.07 16.64 13.65
N VAL A 16 1.26 16.55 13.77
CA VAL A 16 2.19 17.66 13.50
C VAL A 16 2.04 18.19 12.09
N HIS A 17 2.00 17.32 11.08
CA HIS A 17 1.85 17.72 9.68
C HIS A 17 0.55 18.52 9.47
N ASN A 18 -0.57 18.04 10.02
CA ASN A 18 -1.85 18.71 9.86
C ASN A 18 -1.91 20.04 10.63
N LEU A 19 -1.33 20.09 11.83
CA LEU A 19 -1.19 21.33 12.60
C LEU A 19 -0.33 22.33 11.81
N TRP A 20 0.82 21.90 11.29
CA TRP A 20 1.73 22.75 10.52
C TRP A 20 1.06 23.32 9.27
N THR A 21 0.32 22.48 8.53
CA THR A 21 -0.38 22.89 7.31
C THR A 21 -1.39 24.02 7.58
N ARG A 22 -1.99 24.04 8.78
CA ARG A 22 -2.95 25.05 9.21
C ARG A 22 -2.35 26.20 10.01
N SER A 23 -1.09 26.09 10.43
CA SER A 23 -0.45 27.11 11.25
C SER A 23 -0.20 28.41 10.50
N THR A 24 -0.25 29.53 11.20
CA THR A 24 0.18 30.83 10.68
C THR A 24 1.70 30.88 10.54
N ILE A 25 2.18 31.68 9.57
CA ILE A 25 3.61 31.93 9.37
C ILE A 25 4.08 32.79 10.55
N ALA A 26 5.18 32.38 11.19
CA ALA A 26 5.78 33.14 12.27
C ALA A 26 6.26 34.50 11.71
N SER A 27 5.81 35.59 12.32
CA SER A 27 6.36 36.91 12.02
C SER A 27 7.79 36.97 12.55
N PRO A 28 8.77 37.49 11.78
CA PRO A 28 10.18 37.60 12.21
C PRO A 28 10.41 38.56 13.40
N GLU A 29 9.36 39.18 13.94
CA GLU A 29 9.45 40.18 15.02
C GLU A 29 9.19 39.62 16.44
N TYR A 30 9.02 38.30 16.60
CA TYR A 30 8.72 37.67 17.90
C TYR A 30 9.76 36.61 18.31
N ASP A 31 11.00 37.04 18.53
CA ASP A 31 12.00 36.28 19.29
C ASP A 31 12.10 36.85 20.73
N GLU A 32 11.07 36.60 21.54
CA GLU A 32 11.24 36.63 23.00
C GLU A 32 11.36 35.17 23.46
N GLU A 33 12.61 34.71 23.61
CA GLU A 33 12.95 33.39 24.15
C GLU A 33 12.50 33.28 25.62
N GLU A 34 11.46 32.47 25.89
CA GLU A 34 11.23 31.95 27.24
C GLU A 34 12.05 30.65 27.47
N PRO A 35 12.69 30.49 28.64
CA PRO A 35 13.72 29.48 28.85
C PRO A 35 13.10 28.14 29.28
N TRP A 36 13.15 27.16 28.38
CA TRP A 36 13.06 25.75 28.78
C TRP A 36 14.47 25.17 28.84
N THR A 37 14.88 24.74 30.04
CA THR A 37 16.18 24.14 30.35
C THR A 37 16.45 22.86 29.55
N LEU A 38 17.54 22.87 28.79
CA LEU A 38 18.14 21.72 28.11
C LEU A 38 18.59 20.64 29.13
N ILE A 39 18.30 19.37 28.82
CA ILE A 39 18.86 18.19 29.50
C ILE A 39 20.07 17.70 28.69
N GLU A 40 21.14 17.37 29.42
CA GLU A 40 22.47 17.00 28.95
C GLU A 40 22.52 15.76 28.01
N GLU A 41 23.48 15.82 27.08
CA GLU A 41 23.83 14.80 26.10
C GLU A 41 24.42 13.53 26.76
N VAL A 42 24.02 12.35 26.28
CA VAL A 42 24.67 11.07 26.59
C VAL A 42 25.41 10.57 25.36
N ASP A 43 26.73 10.50 25.51
CA ASP A 43 27.71 9.96 24.58
C ASP A 43 27.55 8.44 24.42
N SER A 44 27.66 7.90 23.21
CA SER A 44 27.76 6.45 22.97
C SER A 44 28.49 6.13 21.66
N SER A 45 29.73 5.66 21.81
CA SER A 45 30.57 5.11 20.72
C SER A 45 30.12 3.70 20.29
N PRO A 46 30.39 3.28 19.04
CA PRO A 46 30.03 1.94 18.55
C PRO A 46 31.18 0.93 18.73
N SER A 47 30.84 -0.34 18.93
CA SER A 47 31.77 -1.48 18.80
C SER A 47 31.28 -2.51 17.78
N SER A 48 32.21 -2.94 16.93
CA SER A 48 32.18 -4.08 16.02
C SER A 48 32.22 -5.41 16.81
N ASP A 49 32.13 -6.65 16.31
CA ASP A 49 32.12 -7.36 15.02
C ASP A 49 31.37 -8.69 15.29
N ASP A 50 30.76 -9.33 14.28
CA ASP A 50 30.67 -10.81 14.28
C ASP A 50 30.53 -11.38 12.85
N PRO A 51 31.44 -12.27 12.39
CA PRO A 51 31.37 -12.92 11.09
C PRO A 51 30.98 -14.41 11.22
N TYR A 52 30.10 -14.94 10.36
CA TYR A 52 30.11 -16.31 9.78
C TYR A 52 28.86 -16.48 8.88
N GLU A 53 29.05 -16.57 7.56
CA GLU A 53 28.99 -17.77 6.69
C GLU A 53 27.60 -18.22 6.16
N ASN A 54 27.54 -18.25 4.81
CA ASN A 54 27.24 -19.40 3.96
C ASN A 54 26.06 -19.36 2.95
N VAL A 55 26.45 -19.73 1.71
CA VAL A 55 25.75 -20.17 0.48
C VAL A 55 24.43 -19.47 0.08
N LYS A 56 24.47 -18.65 -0.98
CA LYS A 56 23.31 -17.93 -1.53
C LYS A 56 22.86 -18.40 -2.90
N ARG A 57 21.54 -18.48 -3.06
CA ARG A 57 20.83 -18.73 -4.31
C ARG A 57 20.90 -17.48 -5.23
N PRO A 58 20.83 -17.64 -6.57
CA PRO A 58 21.03 -16.57 -7.56
C PRO A 58 20.17 -15.30 -7.34
N TYR A 59 18.96 -15.45 -6.81
CA TYR A 59 18.02 -14.33 -6.56
C TYR A 59 18.51 -13.35 -5.48
N GLU A 60 19.14 -13.84 -4.41
CA GLU A 60 19.63 -12.96 -3.34
C GLU A 60 20.85 -12.14 -3.76
N GLN A 61 21.61 -12.63 -4.74
CA GLN A 61 22.76 -11.91 -5.29
C GLN A 61 22.29 -10.73 -6.16
N VAL A 62 21.19 -10.91 -6.90
CA VAL A 62 20.52 -9.84 -7.66
C VAL A 62 19.96 -8.78 -6.71
N VAL A 63 19.20 -9.19 -5.68
CA VAL A 63 18.64 -8.27 -4.68
C VAL A 63 19.74 -7.52 -3.92
N ARG A 64 20.82 -8.20 -3.53
CA ARG A 64 21.96 -7.57 -2.84
C ARG A 64 22.75 -6.64 -3.77
N CYS A 65 22.87 -6.93 -5.06
CA CYS A 65 23.43 -6.02 -6.05
C CYS A 65 22.58 -4.76 -6.23
N ILE A 66 21.24 -4.90 -6.27
CA ILE A 66 20.32 -3.77 -6.34
C ILE A 66 20.45 -2.91 -5.07
N LEU A 67 20.41 -3.51 -3.88
CA LEU A 67 20.55 -2.79 -2.61
C LEU A 67 21.91 -2.11 -2.45
N ARG A 68 23.02 -2.72 -2.90
CA ARG A 68 24.35 -2.07 -2.93
C ARG A 68 24.42 -0.91 -3.91
N LYS A 69 23.77 -1.02 -5.07
CA LYS A 69 23.69 0.08 -6.03
C LYS A 69 22.86 1.24 -5.49
N LEU A 70 21.78 0.96 -4.75
CA LEU A 70 20.97 1.98 -4.08
C LEU A 70 21.70 2.66 -2.91
N ALA A 71 22.54 1.93 -2.17
CA ALA A 71 23.37 2.49 -1.10
C ALA A 71 24.56 3.34 -1.62
N ALA A 72 24.88 3.27 -2.92
CA ALA A 72 25.98 4.02 -3.54
C ALA A 72 25.50 5.22 -4.37
N VAL A 73 24.19 5.49 -4.43
CA VAL A 73 23.66 6.72 -5.03
C VAL A 73 23.76 7.81 -3.98
N ASP A 74 24.87 8.54 -4.05
CA ASP A 74 25.07 9.81 -3.35
C ASP A 74 24.02 10.81 -3.90
N ILE A 75 23.12 11.27 -3.04
CA ILE A 75 22.11 12.27 -3.41
C ILE A 75 22.84 13.61 -3.44
N ALA A 76 23.47 13.90 -4.58
CA ALA A 76 23.86 15.25 -4.91
C ALA A 76 22.57 16.08 -5.05
N SER A 77 22.40 16.97 -4.08
CA SER A 77 21.43 18.07 -4.09
C SER A 77 21.61 18.90 -5.35
N ASP A 78 20.52 19.12 -6.08
CA ASP A 78 20.51 20.13 -7.14
C ASP A 78 19.44 21.16 -6.79
N GLU A 79 19.90 22.40 -6.68
CA GLU A 79 19.15 23.60 -6.38
C GLU A 79 18.32 24.05 -7.59
N CYS A 80 17.33 24.90 -7.29
CA CYS A 80 16.80 25.94 -8.18
C CYS A 80 15.58 25.57 -9.05
N ILE A 81 14.38 25.84 -8.52
CA ILE A 81 13.31 26.53 -9.27
C ILE A 81 12.66 27.55 -8.34
N THR A 82 12.91 28.84 -8.59
CA THR A 82 12.25 29.98 -7.96
C THR A 82 10.87 30.19 -8.59
N GLY A 83 9.86 29.61 -7.96
CA GLY A 83 8.47 30.04 -8.07
C GLY A 83 7.94 30.18 -6.64
N SER A 84 7.11 31.20 -6.38
CA SER A 84 6.51 31.47 -5.07
C SER A 84 5.48 30.41 -4.67
N ALA A 85 5.90 29.15 -4.59
CA ALA A 85 5.15 28.09 -3.96
C ALA A 85 5.13 28.38 -2.46
N SER A 86 3.97 28.25 -1.83
CA SER A 86 3.90 28.14 -0.38
C SER A 86 4.91 27.08 0.07
N PRO A 87 5.67 27.31 1.15
CA PRO A 87 6.63 26.33 1.62
C PRO A 87 5.92 25.00 1.82
N GLU A 88 6.44 23.93 1.24
CA GLU A 88 6.05 22.56 1.55
C GLU A 88 6.81 22.13 2.81
N LEU A 89 6.16 21.36 3.68
CA LEU A 89 6.80 20.82 4.88
C LEU A 89 7.90 19.84 4.47
N ASN A 90 9.16 20.12 4.83
CA ASN A 90 10.23 19.15 4.68
C ASN A 90 10.05 18.07 5.75
N VAL A 91 9.42 16.95 5.38
CA VAL A 91 8.99 15.89 6.31
C VAL A 91 10.15 15.25 7.08
N LEU A 92 11.32 15.09 6.44
CA LEU A 92 12.49 14.49 7.10
C LEU A 92 13.03 15.40 8.20
N GLU A 93 13.25 16.67 7.87
CA GLU A 93 13.73 17.67 8.84
C GLU A 93 12.71 17.92 9.95
N ALA A 94 11.42 17.97 9.61
CA ALA A 94 10.35 18.13 10.60
C ALA A 94 10.30 16.94 11.58
N ARG A 95 10.53 15.72 11.09
CA ARG A 95 10.61 14.53 11.91
C ARG A 95 11.78 14.62 12.89
N ASP A 96 12.97 14.96 12.40
CA ASP A 96 14.16 15.09 13.26
C ASP A 96 13.95 16.17 14.34
N GLN A 97 13.36 17.31 13.98
CA GLN A 97 13.01 18.37 14.94
C GLN A 97 11.98 17.90 15.98
N CYS A 98 10.96 17.14 15.57
CA CYS A 98 9.97 16.57 16.49
C CYS A 98 10.58 15.54 17.44
N GLU A 99 11.43 14.65 16.94
CA GLU A 99 12.09 13.62 17.75
C GLU A 99 13.05 14.27 18.77
N ASN A 100 13.86 15.25 18.34
CA ASN A 100 14.80 15.97 19.21
C ASN A 100 14.11 16.82 20.29
N SER A 101 12.97 17.42 19.95
CA SER A 101 12.15 18.20 20.92
C SER A 101 11.24 17.32 21.78
N GLN A 102 11.27 16.00 21.60
CA GLN A 102 10.31 15.08 22.22
C GLN A 102 8.85 15.50 21.97
N PHE A 103 8.56 16.06 20.80
CA PHE A 103 7.28 16.62 20.39
C PHE A 103 6.78 17.83 21.19
N LYS A 104 7.68 18.59 21.81
CA LYS A 104 7.40 19.90 22.43
C LYS A 104 7.75 21.01 21.45
N LEU A 105 6.76 21.46 20.69
CA LEU A 105 6.98 22.32 19.53
C LEU A 105 6.62 23.77 19.84
N GLY A 106 7.60 24.68 19.74
CA GLY A 106 7.36 26.13 19.73
C GLY A 106 7.06 26.63 18.31
N THR A 107 8.02 26.41 17.42
CA THR A 107 7.93 26.69 15.98
C THR A 107 8.44 25.48 15.19
N LEU A 108 7.94 25.31 13.96
CA LEU A 108 8.41 24.27 13.05
C LEU A 108 8.49 24.85 11.64
N GLN A 109 9.69 24.89 11.05
CA GLN A 109 9.95 25.43 9.70
C GLN A 109 9.25 26.77 9.42
N GLY A 110 9.40 27.74 10.34
CA GLY A 110 8.86 29.09 10.19
C GLY A 110 7.36 29.24 10.48
N ARG A 111 6.69 28.22 11.04
CA ARG A 111 5.29 28.31 11.50
C ARG A 111 5.17 28.13 13.01
N VAL A 112 4.20 28.81 13.62
CA VAL A 112 3.96 28.75 15.07
C VAL A 112 3.14 27.51 15.42
N MET A 113 3.71 26.63 16.24
CA MET A 113 3.12 25.33 16.62
C MET A 113 2.75 25.25 18.10
N ARG A 114 3.43 26.01 18.98
CA ARG A 114 3.22 26.12 20.44
C ARG A 114 2.30 25.05 21.07
N CYS A 115 2.72 23.80 21.05
CA CYS A 115 1.97 22.68 21.61
C CYS A 115 2.91 21.58 22.13
N ASP A 116 2.46 20.85 23.15
CA ASP A 116 3.15 19.67 23.68
C ASP A 116 2.38 18.40 23.26
N LEU A 117 2.89 17.65 22.29
CA LEU A 117 2.29 16.39 21.83
C LEU A 117 2.98 15.16 22.46
N SER A 118 3.78 15.35 23.52
CA SER A 118 4.49 14.26 24.21
C SER A 118 3.54 13.37 25.03
N GLU A 119 2.36 13.90 25.40
CA GLU A 119 1.29 13.20 26.13
C GLU A 119 0.09 12.87 25.23
N GLU A 120 -0.85 12.06 25.73
CA GLU A 120 -2.10 11.75 25.02
C GLU A 120 -3.17 12.83 25.15
N TRP A 121 -3.12 13.64 26.21
CA TRP A 121 -4.07 14.73 26.47
C TRP A 121 -3.33 16.07 26.36
N VAL A 122 -3.53 16.74 25.24
CA VAL A 122 -2.80 17.95 24.86
C VAL A 122 -3.59 19.18 25.29
N ASP A 123 -2.88 20.18 25.83
CA ASP A 123 -3.44 21.52 26.02
C ASP A 123 -3.38 22.29 24.68
N PRO A 124 -4.53 22.63 24.06
CA PRO A 124 -4.55 23.31 22.76
C PRO A 124 -4.21 24.80 22.85
N THR A 125 -4.17 25.38 24.05
CA THR A 125 -4.13 26.84 24.26
C THR A 125 -3.01 27.52 23.50
N GLY A 126 -1.79 26.98 23.59
CA GLY A 126 -0.63 27.57 22.93
C GLY A 126 -0.74 27.59 21.41
N TYR A 127 -1.35 26.57 20.79
CA TYR A 127 -1.56 26.52 19.35
C TYR A 127 -2.71 27.46 18.95
N ASP A 128 -3.83 27.41 19.67
CA ASP A 128 -5.04 28.17 19.37
C ASP A 128 -4.86 29.69 19.52
N GLU A 129 -4.01 30.15 20.43
CA GLU A 129 -3.67 31.58 20.59
C GLU A 129 -3.13 32.21 19.29
N HIS A 130 -2.41 31.43 18.48
CA HIS A 130 -1.74 31.92 17.26
C HIS A 130 -2.45 31.51 15.97
N ASN A 131 -3.34 30.51 16.05
CA ASN A 131 -3.98 29.89 14.89
C ASN A 131 -5.52 30.01 14.90
N GLY A 132 -6.07 30.60 15.96
CA GLY A 132 -7.50 30.80 16.14
C GLY A 132 -8.11 29.83 17.18
N PRO A 133 -9.13 30.27 17.92
CA PRO A 133 -9.74 29.44 18.97
C PRO A 133 -10.37 28.17 18.39
N GLY A 134 -9.99 27.00 18.92
CA GLY A 134 -10.47 25.70 18.48
C GLY A 134 -9.74 25.11 17.27
N ALA A 135 -8.72 25.79 16.72
CA ALA A 135 -7.99 25.33 15.54
C ALA A 135 -7.31 23.96 15.76
N PHE A 136 -6.71 23.74 16.93
CA PHE A 136 -6.10 22.46 17.28
C PHE A 136 -7.13 21.33 17.29
N ALA A 137 -8.27 21.54 17.95
CA ALA A 137 -9.33 20.56 18.05
C ALA A 137 -9.92 20.22 16.67
N GLU A 138 -10.08 21.22 15.79
CA GLU A 138 -10.54 21.01 14.42
C GLU A 138 -9.54 20.15 13.61
N VAL A 139 -8.23 20.42 13.75
CA VAL A 139 -7.17 19.63 13.10
C VAL A 139 -7.18 18.18 13.57
N VAL A 140 -7.25 17.95 14.88
CA VAL A 140 -7.28 16.60 15.46
C VAL A 140 -8.56 15.87 15.04
N ALA A 141 -9.71 16.53 15.05
CA ALA A 141 -10.97 15.96 14.60
C ALA A 141 -10.92 15.56 13.12
N GLY A 142 -10.31 16.39 12.26
CA GLY A 142 -10.06 16.07 10.85
C GLY A 142 -9.16 14.84 10.69
N THR A 143 -8.09 14.76 11.49
CA THR A 143 -7.16 13.63 11.49
C THR A 143 -7.85 12.33 11.93
N MET A 144 -8.80 12.40 12.86
CA MET A 144 -9.59 11.25 13.31
C MET A 144 -10.63 10.76 12.28
N GLN A 145 -11.19 11.66 11.46
CA GLN A 145 -12.23 11.32 10.48
C GLN A 145 -11.71 10.60 9.23
N GLU A 146 -10.40 10.60 8.97
CA GLU A 146 -9.82 10.02 7.75
C GLU A 146 -9.53 8.51 7.84
N LYS A 147 -9.92 7.84 8.93
CA LYS A 147 -9.73 6.38 9.00
C LYS A 147 -10.69 5.64 8.09
N VAL A 148 -10.14 4.81 7.21
CA VAL A 148 -10.92 3.99 6.26
C VAL A 148 -11.19 2.62 6.88
N SER A 149 -12.46 2.19 6.89
CA SER A 149 -12.80 0.83 7.33
C SER A 149 -12.48 -0.18 6.24
N ILE A 150 -11.73 -1.22 6.62
CA ILE A 150 -11.39 -2.35 5.75
C ILE A 150 -12.07 -3.65 6.21
N LYS A 151 -13.11 -3.52 7.04
CA LYS A 151 -13.78 -4.66 7.67
C LYS A 151 -14.27 -5.65 6.63
N GLY A 152 -13.89 -6.91 6.82
CA GLY A 152 -14.30 -8.02 5.97
C GLY A 152 -13.48 -8.19 4.70
N LEU A 153 -12.61 -7.26 4.31
CA LEU A 153 -11.73 -7.42 3.15
C LEU A 153 -10.63 -8.45 3.42
N ASP A 154 -10.23 -9.19 2.38
CA ASP A 154 -9.03 -10.04 2.45
C ASP A 154 -7.80 -9.14 2.44
N LYS A 155 -7.01 -9.19 3.51
CA LYS A 155 -5.88 -8.27 3.72
C LYS A 155 -4.74 -8.52 2.73
N TYR A 156 -4.57 -9.72 2.19
CA TYR A 156 -3.57 -9.99 1.16
C TYR A 156 -4.00 -9.44 -0.19
N GLU A 157 -5.28 -9.57 -0.54
CA GLU A 157 -5.84 -8.95 -1.74
C GLU A 157 -5.82 -7.42 -1.63
N LEU A 158 -6.10 -6.85 -0.46
CA LEU A 158 -5.99 -5.42 -0.23
C LEU A 158 -4.54 -4.94 -0.36
N ALA A 159 -3.58 -5.62 0.26
CA ALA A 159 -2.16 -5.30 0.11
C ALA A 159 -1.71 -5.34 -1.36
N HIS A 160 -2.18 -6.32 -2.13
CA HIS A 160 -1.91 -6.41 -3.57
C HIS A 160 -2.55 -5.24 -4.34
N ALA A 161 -3.82 -4.93 -4.10
CA ALA A 161 -4.52 -3.84 -4.77
C ALA A 161 -3.88 -2.47 -4.47
N LEU A 162 -3.46 -2.25 -3.22
CA LEU A 162 -2.71 -1.07 -2.82
C LEU A 162 -1.35 -1.02 -3.54
N TRP A 163 -0.65 -2.14 -3.66
CA TRP A 163 0.62 -2.23 -4.41
C TRP A 163 0.44 -1.90 -5.90
N GLU A 164 -0.59 -2.44 -6.56
CA GLU A 164 -0.86 -2.16 -7.97
C GLU A 164 -1.08 -0.67 -8.23
N ARG A 165 -1.75 0.02 -7.30
CA ARG A 165 -2.00 1.47 -7.36
C ARG A 165 -0.86 2.34 -6.84
N SER A 166 0.10 1.77 -6.12
CA SER A 166 1.19 2.54 -5.55
C SER A 166 2.14 3.03 -6.64
N ARG A 167 2.68 4.23 -6.47
CA ARG A 167 3.74 4.77 -7.34
C ARG A 167 5.08 4.10 -7.02
N PRO A 168 5.92 3.80 -8.03
CA PRO A 168 7.28 3.38 -7.78
C PRO A 168 8.08 4.51 -7.13
N ILE A 169 8.93 4.15 -6.15
CA ILE A 169 9.68 5.12 -5.32
C ILE A 169 10.81 5.78 -6.10
N LEU A 170 11.33 5.07 -7.10
CA LEU A 170 12.51 5.48 -7.83
C LEU A 170 12.11 5.85 -9.26
N LYS A 171 12.69 6.94 -9.78
CA LYS A 171 12.76 7.21 -11.23
C LYS A 171 13.56 6.14 -12.00
N VAL A 172 14.10 5.15 -11.29
CA VAL A 172 14.72 3.98 -11.88
C VAL A 172 13.59 3.16 -12.50
N ASN A 173 13.52 3.14 -13.83
CA ASN A 173 12.52 2.47 -14.68
C ASN A 173 12.47 0.93 -14.55
N VAL A 174 12.87 0.36 -13.41
CA VAL A 174 12.81 -1.08 -13.16
C VAL A 174 11.69 -1.32 -12.15
N GLU A 175 10.47 -1.46 -12.66
CA GLU A 175 9.37 -2.01 -11.85
C GLU A 175 9.67 -3.49 -11.58
N LEU A 176 9.82 -3.83 -10.30
CA LEU A 176 9.87 -5.23 -9.89
C LEU A 176 8.47 -5.84 -10.07
N PRO A 177 8.34 -7.02 -10.70
CA PRO A 177 7.05 -7.68 -10.81
C PRO A 177 6.53 -8.08 -9.42
N TYR A 178 5.21 -8.05 -9.26
CA TYR A 178 4.58 -8.54 -8.05
C TYR A 178 4.77 -10.05 -7.91
N ASP A 179 5.32 -10.50 -6.80
CA ASP A 179 5.43 -11.91 -6.43
C ASP A 179 4.51 -12.19 -5.24
N ALA A 180 3.42 -12.92 -5.49
CA ALA A 180 2.41 -13.21 -4.48
C ALA A 180 2.94 -14.04 -3.28
N VAL A 181 3.94 -14.89 -3.49
CA VAL A 181 4.52 -15.73 -2.43
C VAL A 181 5.41 -14.89 -1.53
N VAL A 182 6.27 -14.05 -2.13
CA VAL A 182 7.12 -13.12 -1.38
C VAL A 182 6.25 -12.08 -0.65
N ALA A 183 5.21 -11.57 -1.32
CA ALA A 183 4.27 -10.61 -0.76
C ALA A 183 3.57 -11.15 0.49
N ARG A 184 3.03 -12.38 0.43
CA ARG A 184 2.42 -13.05 1.60
C ARG A 184 3.40 -13.17 2.76
N ARG A 185 4.63 -13.65 2.50
CA ARG A 185 5.67 -13.76 3.53
C ARG A 185 6.00 -12.42 4.18
N LEU A 186 6.04 -11.34 3.39
CA LEU A 186 6.27 -9.99 3.91
C LEU A 186 5.08 -9.51 4.76
N CYS A 187 3.85 -9.70 4.31
CA CYS A 187 2.66 -9.39 5.10
C CYS A 187 2.67 -10.13 6.45
N ASP A 188 2.97 -11.43 6.44
CA ASP A 188 3.02 -12.24 7.65
C ASP A 188 4.13 -11.79 8.59
N LYS A 189 5.35 -11.60 8.04
CA LYS A 189 6.53 -11.15 8.78
C LYS A 189 6.30 -9.82 9.49
N HIS A 190 5.63 -8.89 8.82
CA HIS A 190 5.36 -7.54 9.34
C HIS A 190 3.99 -7.41 9.99
N ARG A 191 3.25 -8.51 10.16
CA ARG A 191 1.88 -8.51 10.70
C ARG A 191 0.99 -7.45 10.05
N PHE A 192 1.11 -7.30 8.73
CA PHE A 192 0.39 -6.30 7.93
C PHE A 192 0.72 -4.81 8.20
N ASN A 193 1.77 -4.50 8.95
CA ASN A 193 2.34 -3.15 9.02
C ASN A 193 3.34 -2.96 7.87
N LEU A 194 2.87 -2.44 6.74
CA LEU A 194 3.62 -2.44 5.48
C LEU A 194 4.17 -1.04 5.18
N VAL A 195 5.48 -0.84 5.36
CA VAL A 195 6.15 0.41 4.95
C VAL A 195 6.57 0.32 3.47
N TYR A 196 7.36 -0.69 3.13
CA TYR A 196 7.86 -0.93 1.78
C TYR A 196 7.42 -2.31 1.29
N PHE A 197 6.88 -2.38 0.08
CA PHE A 197 6.35 -3.61 -0.48
C PHE A 197 6.81 -3.76 -1.93
N GLN A 198 7.73 -4.69 -2.17
CA GLN A 198 8.22 -5.09 -3.50
C GLN A 198 8.45 -3.92 -4.48
N GLY A 199 9.23 -2.91 -4.08
CA GLY A 199 9.58 -1.79 -4.98
C GLY A 199 8.75 -0.52 -4.80
N LYS A 200 7.69 -0.57 -3.97
CA LYS A 200 6.74 0.55 -3.81
C LYS A 200 6.54 0.89 -2.33
N VAL A 201 6.28 2.16 -2.02
CA VAL A 201 5.89 2.57 -0.66
C VAL A 201 4.37 2.41 -0.57
N ILE A 202 3.95 1.57 0.36
CA ILE A 202 2.54 1.49 0.76
C ILE A 202 2.36 2.29 2.06
N ASN A 203 3.26 2.14 3.03
CA ASN A 203 3.18 2.78 4.35
C ASN A 203 1.77 2.87 4.94
N CYS A 204 1.22 1.71 5.31
CA CYS A 204 -0.03 1.63 6.06
C CYS A 204 -0.04 0.41 6.97
N ASP A 205 -0.75 0.53 8.10
CA ASP A 205 -1.00 -0.58 9.01
C ASP A 205 -2.35 -1.24 8.71
N LEU A 206 -2.33 -2.37 7.99
CA LEU A 206 -3.54 -3.17 7.69
C LEU A 206 -3.84 -4.21 8.78
N SER A 207 -3.11 -4.22 9.91
CA SER A 207 -3.32 -5.19 10.99
C SER A 207 -4.70 -5.04 11.65
N ARG A 208 -5.28 -3.84 11.60
CA ARG A 208 -6.57 -3.48 12.19
C ARG A 208 -7.69 -3.45 11.15
N GLU A 209 -8.95 -3.30 11.59
CA GLU A 209 -10.11 -3.18 10.70
C GLU A 209 -10.41 -1.73 10.25
N SER A 210 -9.63 -0.78 10.79
CA SER A 210 -9.70 0.64 10.48
C SER A 210 -8.28 1.15 10.34
N VAL A 211 -7.98 1.74 9.19
CA VAL A 211 -6.63 2.09 8.76
C VAL A 211 -6.52 3.61 8.67
N ASP A 212 -5.47 4.18 9.26
CA ASP A 212 -5.04 5.53 8.94
C ASP A 212 -4.33 5.47 7.58
N CYS A 213 -4.95 6.07 6.57
CA CYS A 213 -4.47 6.01 5.19
C CYS A 213 -3.63 7.21 4.77
N TRP A 214 -3.37 8.16 5.67
CA TRP A 214 -2.74 9.42 5.30
C TRP A 214 -1.37 9.25 4.67
N VAL A 215 -0.52 8.37 5.22
CA VAL A 215 0.82 8.17 4.65
C VAL A 215 0.76 7.51 3.26
N TYR A 216 -0.22 6.62 3.04
CA TYR A 216 -0.45 6.07 1.70
C TYR A 216 -0.93 7.15 0.73
N ASP A 217 -1.90 7.96 1.15
CA ASP A 217 -2.54 8.99 0.32
C ASP A 217 -1.61 10.17 0.03
N SER A 218 -0.72 10.56 0.94
CA SER A 218 0.26 11.62 0.69
C SER A 218 1.25 11.24 -0.43
N ILE A 219 1.54 9.95 -0.57
CA ILE A 219 2.45 9.41 -1.59
C ILE A 219 1.71 9.13 -2.91
N ASN A 220 0.49 8.59 -2.82
CA ASN A 220 -0.24 8.05 -3.98
C ASN A 220 -1.37 8.96 -4.49
N GLY A 221 -1.65 10.05 -3.79
CA GLY A 221 -2.71 11.01 -4.07
C GLY A 221 -3.84 10.92 -3.04
N ARG A 222 -4.40 12.08 -2.67
CA ARG A 222 -5.47 12.18 -1.67
C ARG A 222 -6.66 11.27 -2.01
N GLY A 223 -7.08 10.44 -1.06
CA GLY A 223 -8.20 9.51 -1.20
C GLY A 223 -7.89 8.24 -2.02
N ALA A 224 -6.63 8.00 -2.40
CA ALA A 224 -6.26 6.83 -3.18
C ALA A 224 -6.55 5.51 -2.45
N PHE A 225 -6.29 5.46 -1.14
CA PHE A 225 -6.58 4.29 -0.31
C PHE A 225 -8.09 4.00 -0.26
N ALA A 226 -8.89 5.03 0.01
CA ALA A 226 -10.35 4.91 0.07
C ALA A 226 -10.93 4.42 -1.26
N GLN A 227 -10.41 4.91 -2.39
CA GLN A 227 -10.80 4.44 -3.72
C GLN A 227 -10.48 2.96 -3.93
N VAL A 228 -9.33 2.46 -3.46
CA VAL A 228 -8.97 1.04 -3.54
C VAL A 228 -9.94 0.19 -2.73
N VAL A 229 -10.21 0.57 -1.49
CA VAL A 229 -11.16 -0.11 -0.59
C VAL A 229 -12.55 -0.14 -1.20
N GLU A 230 -13.04 1.00 -1.69
CA GLU A 230 -14.35 1.10 -2.34
C GLU A 230 -14.44 0.22 -3.60
N CYS A 231 -13.39 0.20 -4.43
CA CYS A 231 -13.33 -0.68 -5.60
C CYS A 231 -13.40 -2.16 -5.20
N MET A 232 -12.73 -2.56 -4.12
CA MET A 232 -12.79 -3.94 -3.63
C MET A 232 -14.16 -4.30 -3.06
N GLN A 233 -14.76 -3.40 -2.29
CA GLN A 233 -16.09 -3.59 -1.72
C GLN A 233 -17.16 -3.69 -2.81
N ARG A 234 -17.14 -2.79 -3.80
CA ARG A 234 -18.00 -2.88 -4.98
C ARG A 234 -17.75 -4.16 -5.78
N GLY A 235 -16.49 -4.59 -5.91
CA GLY A 235 -16.13 -5.84 -6.56
C GLY A 235 -16.80 -7.06 -5.91
N ARG A 236 -16.83 -7.10 -4.57
CA ARG A 236 -17.54 -8.15 -3.83
C ARG A 236 -19.05 -8.10 -4.01
N LEU A 237 -19.65 -6.91 -3.98
CA LEU A 237 -21.09 -6.77 -4.22
C LEU A 237 -21.46 -7.24 -5.63
N ILE A 238 -20.58 -7.01 -6.62
CA ILE A 238 -20.76 -7.54 -7.97
C ILE A 238 -20.62 -9.06 -7.98
N GLU A 239 -19.57 -9.61 -7.35
CA GLU A 239 -19.37 -11.06 -7.22
C GLU A 239 -20.58 -11.75 -6.56
N GLU A 240 -21.17 -11.16 -5.52
CA GLU A 240 -22.40 -11.64 -4.87
C GLU A 240 -23.65 -11.55 -5.76
N SER A 241 -23.67 -10.63 -6.73
CA SER A 241 -24.80 -10.45 -7.65
C SER A 241 -24.72 -11.26 -8.94
N VAL A 242 -23.56 -11.87 -9.23
CA VAL A 242 -23.36 -12.66 -10.46
C VAL A 242 -23.79 -14.09 -10.17
N GLU A 243 -24.85 -14.53 -10.84
CA GLU A 243 -25.33 -15.92 -10.72
C GLU A 243 -24.24 -16.90 -11.15
N ASP A 244 -24.02 -17.92 -10.31
CA ASP A 244 -23.11 -19.01 -10.63
C ASP A 244 -23.57 -19.76 -11.88
N VAL A 245 -22.62 -20.10 -12.74
CA VAL A 245 -22.87 -20.89 -13.94
C VAL A 245 -22.76 -22.37 -13.59
N SER A 246 -23.81 -23.14 -13.87
CA SER A 246 -23.75 -24.60 -13.77
C SER A 246 -22.77 -25.15 -14.79
N ILE A 247 -21.77 -25.89 -14.32
CA ILE A 247 -20.79 -26.65 -15.12
C ILE A 247 -20.95 -28.16 -14.95
N HIS A 248 -22.02 -28.59 -14.28
CA HIS A 248 -22.36 -29.99 -14.09
C HIS A 248 -22.44 -30.75 -15.43
N GLY A 249 -21.87 -31.97 -15.44
CA GLY A 249 -21.85 -32.85 -16.59
C GLY A 249 -20.82 -32.50 -17.68
N LEU A 250 -20.07 -31.41 -17.53
CA LEU A 250 -18.98 -31.08 -18.46
C LEU A 250 -17.68 -31.79 -18.08
N ASP A 251 -16.91 -32.21 -19.09
CA ASP A 251 -15.53 -32.61 -18.88
C ASP A 251 -14.70 -31.39 -18.45
N LYS A 252 -14.12 -31.46 -17.26
CA LYS A 252 -13.41 -30.31 -16.67
C LYS A 252 -12.15 -29.95 -17.46
N HIS A 253 -11.50 -30.91 -18.11
CA HIS A 253 -10.32 -30.62 -18.91
C HIS A 253 -10.68 -29.94 -20.23
N GLU A 254 -11.77 -30.37 -20.88
CA GLU A 254 -12.31 -29.66 -22.05
C GLU A 254 -12.74 -28.23 -21.68
N LEU A 255 -13.39 -28.06 -20.53
CA LEU A 255 -13.75 -26.73 -20.02
C LEU A 255 -12.52 -25.86 -19.77
N VAL A 256 -11.49 -26.39 -19.09
CA VAL A 256 -10.21 -25.69 -18.86
C VAL A 256 -9.57 -25.27 -20.19
N ARG A 257 -9.51 -26.17 -21.17
CA ARG A 257 -8.95 -25.88 -22.49
C ARG A 257 -9.74 -24.78 -23.22
N ALA A 258 -11.07 -24.88 -23.22
CA ALA A 258 -11.93 -23.90 -23.88
C ALA A 258 -11.82 -22.51 -23.23
N LEU A 259 -11.80 -22.44 -21.90
CA LEU A 259 -11.55 -21.21 -21.16
C LEU A 259 -10.14 -20.66 -21.43
N TRP A 260 -9.10 -21.51 -21.47
CA TRP A 260 -7.74 -21.06 -21.75
C TRP A 260 -7.62 -20.40 -23.13
N MET A 261 -8.22 -21.01 -24.17
CA MET A 261 -8.19 -20.49 -25.54
C MET A 261 -8.81 -19.10 -25.67
N ARG A 262 -9.79 -18.78 -24.81
CA ARG A 262 -10.44 -17.47 -24.76
C ARG A 262 -9.79 -16.49 -23.78
N SER A 263 -8.93 -16.97 -22.88
CA SER A 263 -8.30 -16.15 -21.84
C SER A 263 -7.31 -15.16 -22.42
N ASN A 264 -7.18 -13.98 -21.81
CA ASN A 264 -6.13 -13.04 -22.20
C ASN A 264 -4.75 -13.51 -21.70
N PRO A 265 -3.68 -13.31 -22.51
CA PRO A 265 -2.31 -13.49 -22.04
C PRO A 265 -1.99 -12.61 -20.83
N SER A 266 -1.17 -13.13 -19.92
CA SER A 266 -0.64 -12.32 -18.84
C SER A 266 0.22 -11.18 -19.39
N ARG A 267 0.03 -9.96 -18.87
CA ARG A 267 0.84 -8.78 -19.26
C ARG A 267 2.34 -8.99 -19.03
N PHE A 268 2.71 -9.90 -18.13
CA PHE A 268 4.09 -10.30 -17.87
C PHE A 268 4.87 -10.61 -19.16
N TYR A 269 4.28 -11.39 -20.07
CA TYR A 269 4.96 -11.79 -21.31
C TYR A 269 5.26 -10.60 -22.23
N ALA A 270 4.30 -9.69 -22.37
CA ALA A 270 4.48 -8.47 -23.14
C ALA A 270 5.55 -7.55 -22.51
N MET A 271 5.54 -7.41 -21.18
CA MET A 271 6.51 -6.59 -20.45
C MET A 271 7.93 -7.13 -20.53
N CYS A 272 8.09 -8.46 -20.49
CA CYS A 272 9.40 -9.10 -20.55
C CYS A 272 9.90 -9.36 -21.98
N GLY A 273 9.09 -9.10 -23.01
CA GLY A 273 9.43 -9.42 -24.39
C GLY A 273 9.59 -10.93 -24.65
N VAL A 274 8.90 -11.77 -23.87
CA VAL A 274 8.94 -13.23 -23.98
C VAL A 274 7.63 -13.70 -24.62
N PRO A 275 7.65 -14.64 -25.57
CA PRO A 275 6.43 -15.18 -26.15
C PRO A 275 5.58 -15.89 -25.09
N VAL A 276 4.26 -15.79 -25.25
CA VAL A 276 3.28 -16.51 -24.43
C VAL A 276 3.37 -18.00 -24.78
N PRO A 277 3.40 -18.92 -23.80
CA PRO A 277 3.40 -20.35 -24.06
C PRO A 277 2.16 -20.77 -24.85
N GLU A 278 2.35 -21.77 -25.71
CA GLU A 278 1.22 -22.48 -26.32
C GLU A 278 0.55 -23.40 -25.30
N PHE A 279 -0.69 -23.80 -25.57
CA PHE A 279 -1.42 -24.72 -24.69
C PHE A 279 -0.84 -26.13 -24.82
N ASP A 280 -0.42 -26.69 -23.69
CA ASP A 280 0.05 -28.07 -23.57
C ASP A 280 -0.99 -28.87 -22.76
N ASP A 281 -1.68 -29.81 -23.42
CA ASP A 281 -2.77 -30.58 -22.80
C ASP A 281 -2.28 -31.47 -21.65
N GLU A 282 -1.08 -32.04 -21.76
CA GLU A 282 -0.54 -32.94 -20.73
C GLU A 282 -0.13 -32.14 -19.49
N ALA A 283 0.58 -31.03 -19.69
CA ALA A 283 0.91 -30.12 -18.60
C ALA A 283 -0.34 -29.50 -17.96
N ALA A 284 -1.36 -29.13 -18.76
CA ALA A 284 -2.61 -28.57 -18.25
C ALA A 284 -3.38 -29.59 -17.39
N ARG A 285 -3.39 -30.88 -17.77
CA ARG A 285 -4.00 -31.94 -16.96
C ARG A 285 -3.27 -32.12 -15.63
N ALA A 286 -1.94 -32.13 -15.65
CA ALA A 286 -1.12 -32.23 -14.44
C ALA A 286 -1.37 -31.04 -13.49
N ASP A 287 -1.34 -29.82 -14.02
CA ASP A 287 -1.60 -28.58 -13.27
C ASP A 287 -3.03 -28.56 -12.70
N SER A 288 -4.03 -28.94 -13.49
CA SER A 288 -5.43 -29.00 -13.05
C SER A 288 -5.62 -29.90 -11.85
N LYS A 289 -4.94 -31.07 -11.83
CA LYS A 289 -4.97 -32.00 -10.71
C LYS A 289 -4.25 -31.44 -9.49
N GLY A 290 -3.07 -30.82 -9.68
CA GLY A 290 -2.30 -30.22 -8.60
C GLY A 290 -3.00 -29.03 -7.93
N LEU A 291 -3.76 -28.26 -8.71
CA LEU A 291 -4.51 -27.09 -8.26
C LEU A 291 -5.95 -27.41 -7.84
N ASN A 292 -6.37 -28.68 -7.91
CA ASN A 292 -7.75 -29.10 -7.68
C ASN A 292 -8.75 -28.24 -8.47
N PHE A 293 -8.43 -27.91 -9.72
CA PHE A 293 -9.24 -27.06 -10.60
C PHE A 293 -9.53 -25.63 -10.09
N ASN A 294 -8.78 -25.12 -9.12
CA ASN A 294 -8.83 -23.71 -8.71
C ASN A 294 -7.68 -22.93 -9.32
N PHE A 295 -7.99 -22.12 -10.32
CA PHE A 295 -7.00 -21.43 -11.14
C PHE A 295 -6.94 -19.94 -10.83
N ARG A 296 -5.74 -19.38 -10.97
CA ARG A 296 -5.49 -17.94 -11.12
C ARG A 296 -4.80 -17.65 -12.44
N PHE A 297 -3.86 -18.51 -12.80
CA PHE A 297 -3.13 -18.52 -14.06
C PHE A 297 -2.96 -19.95 -14.52
N LEU A 298 -2.94 -20.16 -15.83
CA LEU A 298 -2.60 -21.43 -16.44
C LEU A 298 -1.81 -21.16 -17.72
N GLN A 299 -0.61 -21.75 -17.82
CA GLN A 299 0.25 -21.69 -19.01
C GLN A 299 0.36 -20.28 -19.62
N GLY A 300 0.60 -19.30 -18.76
CA GLY A 300 0.84 -17.91 -19.15
C GLY A 300 -0.39 -17.05 -19.46
N ARG A 301 -1.60 -17.58 -19.29
CA ARG A 301 -2.86 -16.82 -19.39
C ARG A 301 -3.54 -16.67 -18.04
N ILE A 302 -4.32 -15.60 -17.88
CA ILE A 302 -5.09 -15.34 -16.66
C ILE A 302 -6.36 -16.21 -16.71
N MET A 303 -6.54 -17.07 -15.71
CA MET A 303 -7.70 -17.94 -15.57
C MET A 303 -8.16 -17.92 -14.12
N LYS A 304 -8.76 -16.82 -13.66
CA LYS A 304 -9.23 -16.71 -12.28
C LYS A 304 -10.61 -17.35 -12.14
N CYS A 305 -10.68 -18.64 -11.87
CA CYS A 305 -11.94 -19.37 -11.66
C CYS A 305 -11.73 -20.62 -10.80
N ASP A 306 -12.76 -21.00 -10.05
CA ASP A 306 -12.82 -22.28 -9.35
C ASP A 306 -13.78 -23.22 -10.09
N LEU A 307 -13.23 -24.30 -10.65
CA LEU A 307 -13.95 -25.33 -11.39
C LEU A 307 -14.02 -26.65 -10.60
N SER A 308 -13.73 -26.63 -9.30
CA SER A 308 -13.68 -27.83 -8.45
C SER A 308 -15.08 -28.41 -8.16
N GLY A 309 -16.13 -27.59 -8.21
CA GLY A 309 -17.53 -27.98 -8.01
C GLY A 309 -18.31 -28.31 -9.28
N ASP A 310 -19.64 -28.27 -9.16
CA ASP A 310 -20.63 -28.39 -10.24
C ASP A 310 -21.19 -27.04 -10.72
N THR A 311 -20.87 -25.97 -9.98
CA THR A 311 -21.13 -24.58 -10.31
C THR A 311 -19.84 -23.80 -10.22
N ALA A 312 -19.73 -22.72 -10.99
CA ALA A 312 -18.58 -21.83 -10.97
C ALA A 312 -19.03 -20.38 -11.14
N SER A 313 -18.47 -19.49 -10.32
CA SER A 313 -18.67 -18.05 -10.50
C SER A 313 -17.89 -17.57 -11.73
N PRO A 314 -18.54 -16.95 -12.74
CA PRO A 314 -17.86 -16.48 -13.93
C PRO A 314 -17.08 -15.17 -13.68
N TRP A 315 -17.34 -14.48 -12.56
CA TRP A 315 -16.85 -13.12 -12.31
C TRP A 315 -15.33 -13.00 -12.40
N GLY A 316 -14.61 -13.91 -11.72
CA GLY A 316 -13.15 -13.89 -11.71
C GLY A 316 -12.55 -13.99 -13.11
N TYR A 317 -13.13 -14.84 -13.96
CA TYR A 317 -12.64 -15.10 -15.30
C TYR A 317 -13.00 -13.95 -16.26
N ASP A 318 -14.27 -13.56 -16.25
CA ASP A 318 -14.83 -12.53 -17.14
C ASP A 318 -14.19 -11.15 -16.91
N ARG A 319 -13.81 -10.85 -15.65
CA ARG A 319 -13.13 -9.59 -15.30
C ARG A 319 -11.83 -9.37 -16.07
N TYR A 320 -11.10 -10.43 -16.38
CA TYR A 320 -9.81 -10.35 -17.08
C TYR A 320 -9.89 -10.70 -18.56
N THR A 321 -11.07 -11.11 -19.04
CA THR A 321 -11.30 -11.51 -20.43
C THR A 321 -12.28 -10.55 -21.09
N GLU A 322 -13.58 -10.87 -21.01
CA GLU A 322 -14.70 -10.03 -21.42
C GLU A 322 -15.95 -10.55 -20.68
N LYS A 323 -16.90 -9.66 -20.36
CA LYS A 323 -18.13 -10.02 -19.67
C LYS A 323 -18.94 -11.06 -20.46
N GLY A 324 -19.33 -12.15 -19.79
CA GLY A 324 -20.16 -13.23 -20.32
C GLY A 324 -19.39 -14.29 -21.12
N VAL A 325 -18.06 -14.21 -21.24
CA VAL A 325 -17.28 -15.21 -21.99
C VAL A 325 -17.36 -16.57 -21.32
N PHE A 326 -17.26 -16.64 -19.99
CA PHE A 326 -17.33 -17.90 -19.26
C PHE A 326 -18.63 -18.65 -19.57
N ALA A 327 -19.77 -17.97 -19.45
CA ALA A 327 -21.08 -18.55 -19.72
C ALA A 327 -21.22 -19.02 -21.18
N ARG A 328 -20.73 -18.22 -22.15
CA ARG A 328 -20.71 -18.62 -23.57
C ARG A 328 -19.88 -19.88 -23.82
N VAL A 329 -18.71 -19.99 -23.19
CA VAL A 329 -17.85 -21.18 -23.30
C VAL A 329 -18.55 -22.44 -22.77
N VAL A 330 -19.24 -22.34 -21.63
CA VAL A 330 -20.02 -23.44 -21.04
C VAL A 330 -21.16 -23.84 -21.98
N GLU A 331 -21.86 -22.88 -22.56
CA GLU A 331 -22.96 -23.12 -23.52
C GLU A 331 -22.46 -23.79 -24.81
N ASP A 332 -21.36 -23.30 -25.38
CA ASP A 332 -20.73 -23.87 -26.58
C ASP A 332 -20.34 -25.34 -26.38
N LEU A 333 -19.77 -25.70 -25.22
CA LEU A 333 -19.43 -27.07 -24.89
C LEU A 333 -20.66 -27.96 -24.74
N ARG A 334 -21.73 -27.46 -24.10
CA ARG A 334 -22.99 -28.19 -23.98
C ARG A 334 -23.62 -28.48 -25.33
N ASN A 335 -23.61 -27.50 -26.23
CA ASN A 335 -24.14 -27.65 -27.59
C ASN A 335 -23.34 -28.65 -28.42
N THR A 336 -22.04 -28.80 -28.14
CA THR A 336 -21.18 -29.78 -28.81
C THR A 336 -21.47 -31.21 -28.34
N LEU A 337 -21.88 -31.41 -27.09
CA LEU A 337 -22.23 -32.73 -26.53
C LEU A 337 -23.58 -33.29 -27.00
N HIS A 338 -24.47 -32.44 -27.52
CA HIS A 338 -25.82 -32.81 -27.96
C HIS A 338 -25.92 -33.06 -29.48
N ASN A 339 -24.84 -32.81 -30.21
CA ASN A 339 -24.69 -33.17 -31.63
C ASN A 339 -23.81 -34.42 -31.74
#